data_AF-A0A7J9GF52-F1
#
_entry.id   AF-A0A7J9GF52-F1
#
_cell.length_a   1.000
_cell.length_b   1.000
_cell.length_c   1.000
_cell.angle_alpha   90.00
_cell.angle_beta   90.00
_cell.angle_gamma   90.00
#
_symmetry.space_group_name_H-M   'P 1'
#
loop_
_entity.id
_entity.type
_entity.pdbx_description
1 polymer ?
#
loop_
_entity_poly.entity_id
_entity_poly.type
_entity_poly.pdbx_seq_one_letter_code
_entity_poly.pdbx_strand_id
1 'polypeptide(L)'
;ALFSLVTDVTEGLAGIAILHRCLSHFHPLPSDWFKFSLRGKWLFDVALGCLMFPFVNQLSQFNLTLLPLMPSTPVTLSSVEQSILARDPVAMALYAIVVSICAPVWEEIVFRGFLLPSLTRYMPVWSAILVSSVAFALAHFNVQRMLPLIFLGMVMGVVFARSRNLLPSMLLHSLWNGFVFLDLMR
;
A
#
# COMPACT_ATOMS: atom_id res chain seq x y z
N ALA A 1 -12.66 -6.33 -15.17
CA ALA A 1 -12.11 -4.98 -14.94
C ALA A 1 -13.13 -4.04 -14.31
N LEU A 2 -14.23 -3.66 -14.97
CA LEU A 2 -15.21 -2.72 -14.41
C LEU A 2 -15.81 -3.20 -13.07
N PHE A 3 -16.24 -4.46 -12.99
CA PHE A 3 -16.72 -5.03 -11.72
C PHE A 3 -15.69 -4.91 -10.60
N SER A 4 -14.43 -5.29 -10.86
CA SER A 4 -13.33 -5.17 -9.88
C SER A 4 -13.11 -3.73 -9.43
N LEU A 5 -13.12 -2.76 -10.35
CA LEU A 5 -13.01 -1.33 -10.02
C LEU A 5 -14.16 -0.88 -9.12
N VAL A 6 -15.40 -1.24 -9.46
CA VAL A 6 -16.58 -0.88 -8.66
C VAL A 6 -16.51 -1.50 -7.27
N THR A 7 -16.12 -2.78 -7.17
CA THR A 7 -15.94 -3.47 -5.89
C THR A 7 -14.88 -2.79 -5.03
N ASP A 8 -13.66 -2.57 -5.54
CA ASP A 8 -12.57 -1.92 -4.80
C ASP A 8 -12.95 -0.52 -4.31
N VAL A 9 -13.57 0.29 -5.18
CA VAL A 9 -14.01 1.63 -4.80
C VAL A 9 -15.10 1.56 -3.72
N THR A 10 -16.03 0.62 -3.84
CA THR A 10 -17.11 0.43 -2.85
C THR A 10 -16.56 -0.02 -1.51
N GLU A 11 -15.64 -0.98 -1.49
CA GLU A 11 -14.98 -1.48 -0.27
C GLU A 11 -14.14 -0.38 0.39
N GLY A 12 -13.38 0.38 -0.40
CA GLY A 12 -12.60 1.52 0.10
C GLY A 12 -13.48 2.60 0.73
N LEU A 13 -14.58 2.99 0.06
CA LEU A 13 -15.53 3.96 0.59
C LEU A 13 -16.23 3.45 1.86
N ALA A 14 -16.64 2.19 1.88
CA ALA A 14 -17.25 1.57 3.06
C ALA A 14 -16.25 1.53 4.23
N GLY A 15 -15.00 1.16 3.98
CA GLY A 15 -13.93 1.16 4.98
C GLY A 15 -13.68 2.55 5.57
N ILE A 16 -13.62 3.59 4.73
CA ILE A 16 -13.48 4.98 5.18
C ILE A 16 -14.70 5.42 6.00
N ALA A 17 -15.92 5.05 5.58
CA ALA A 17 -17.14 5.38 6.32
C ALA A 17 -17.18 4.71 7.70
N ILE A 18 -16.77 3.43 7.79
CA ILE A 18 -16.65 2.70 9.05
C ILE A 18 -15.59 3.37 9.94
N LEU A 19 -14.41 3.66 9.39
CA LEU A 19 -13.33 4.33 10.11
C LEU A 19 -13.80 5.69 10.66
N HIS A 20 -14.44 6.50 9.83
CA HIS A 20 -14.99 7.80 10.24
C HIS A 20 -16.03 7.65 11.35
N ARG A 21 -16.94 6.67 11.25
CA ARG A 21 -17.93 6.38 12.29
C ARG A 21 -17.29 5.91 13.60
N CYS A 22 -16.24 5.11 13.55
CA CYS A 22 -15.49 4.70 14.74
C CYS A 22 -14.75 5.88 15.37
N LEU A 23 -14.22 6.79 14.55
CA LEU A 23 -13.50 7.97 15.01
C LEU A 23 -14.43 9.10 15.47
N SER A 24 -15.71 9.11 15.09
CA SER A 24 -16.66 10.20 15.40
C SER A 24 -16.78 10.47 16.90
N HIS A 25 -16.60 9.45 17.73
CA HIS A 25 -16.63 9.57 19.20
C HIS A 25 -15.42 10.33 19.78
N PHE A 26 -14.32 10.40 19.04
CA PHE A 26 -13.06 11.02 19.48
C PHE A 26 -12.85 12.43 18.92
N HIS A 27 -13.88 13.03 18.28
CA HIS A 27 -13.77 14.39 17.79
C HIS A 27 -13.72 15.44 18.92
N PRO A 28 -12.93 16.52 18.77
CA PRO A 28 -12.12 16.84 17.59
C PRO A 28 -10.80 16.04 17.53
N LEU A 29 -10.50 15.47 16.36
CA LEU A 29 -9.19 14.85 16.10
C LEU A 29 -8.11 15.94 15.94
N PRO A 30 -6.87 15.69 16.40
CA PRO A 30 -5.69 16.49 16.05
C PRO A 30 -5.63 16.87 14.56
N SER A 31 -5.27 18.12 14.28
CA SER A 31 -5.25 18.69 12.93
C SER A 31 -4.19 18.08 12.01
N ASP A 32 -3.25 17.32 12.56
CA ASP A 32 -2.18 16.62 11.86
C ASP A 32 -2.46 15.13 11.63
N TRP A 33 -3.60 14.60 12.09
CA TRP A 33 -3.88 13.15 12.02
C TRP A 33 -4.08 12.63 10.58
N PHE A 34 -4.95 13.29 9.81
CA PHE A 34 -5.20 12.99 8.39
C PHE A 34 -4.81 14.19 7.51
N LYS A 35 -3.55 14.62 7.61
CA LYS A 35 -3.08 15.79 6.88
C LYS A 35 -2.80 15.45 5.41
N PHE A 36 -3.35 16.29 4.53
CA PHE A 36 -3.08 16.29 3.09
C PHE A 36 -2.51 17.66 2.70
N SER A 37 -1.22 17.74 2.41
CA SER A 37 -0.55 19.00 2.05
C SER A 37 0.35 18.83 0.84
N LEU A 38 0.12 19.62 -0.21
CA LEU A 38 1.05 19.70 -1.34
C LEU A 38 2.32 20.49 -0.99
N ARG A 39 2.29 21.29 0.08
CA ARG A 39 3.45 22.08 0.54
C ARG A 39 4.39 21.22 1.37
N GLY A 40 5.69 21.39 1.18
CA GLY A 40 6.76 20.75 1.96
C GLY A 40 7.90 20.23 1.11
N LYS A 41 8.95 19.70 1.77
CA LYS A 41 10.10 19.04 1.11
C LYS A 41 9.93 17.52 0.99
N TRP A 42 8.70 17.02 1.16
CA TRP A 42 8.40 15.59 1.20
C TRP A 42 8.63 14.87 -0.14
N LEU A 43 8.72 15.62 -1.26
CA LEU A 43 9.13 15.06 -2.55
C LEU A 43 10.54 14.45 -2.48
N PHE A 44 11.43 15.01 -1.65
CA PHE A 44 12.74 14.43 -1.40
C PHE A 44 12.64 13.09 -0.67
N ASP A 45 11.76 12.99 0.33
CA ASP A 45 11.51 11.73 1.06
C ASP A 45 10.91 10.66 0.13
N VAL A 46 10.02 11.04 -0.79
CA VAL A 46 9.49 10.15 -1.84
C VAL A 46 10.58 9.70 -2.78
N ALA A 47 11.42 10.61 -3.27
CA ALA A 47 12.53 10.26 -4.16
C ALA A 47 13.50 9.27 -3.47
N LEU A 48 13.85 9.52 -2.20
CA LEU A 48 14.67 8.60 -1.41
C LEU A 48 13.98 7.23 -1.22
N GLY A 49 12.67 7.21 -1.02
CA GLY A 49 11.87 5.98 -0.98
C GLY A 49 11.93 5.20 -2.30
N CYS A 50 11.79 5.88 -3.44
CA CYS A 50 11.89 5.26 -4.77
C CYS A 50 13.26 4.63 -5.02
N LEU A 51 14.35 5.19 -4.46
CA LEU A 51 15.68 4.58 -4.54
C LEU A 51 15.75 3.21 -3.87
N MET A 52 14.82 2.88 -2.97
CA MET A 52 14.75 1.58 -2.30
C MET A 52 14.04 0.51 -3.13
N PHE A 53 13.39 0.86 -4.25
CA PHE A 53 12.63 -0.08 -5.10
C PHE A 53 13.47 -1.28 -5.60
N PRO A 54 14.72 -1.11 -6.06
CA PRO A 54 15.56 -2.24 -6.45
C PRO A 54 15.79 -3.22 -5.29
N PHE A 55 15.92 -2.70 -4.07
CA PHE A 55 16.10 -3.53 -2.88
C PHE A 55 14.81 -4.27 -2.50
N VAL A 56 13.65 -3.62 -2.64
CA VAL A 56 12.34 -4.30 -2.48
C VAL A 56 12.21 -5.46 -3.46
N ASN A 57 12.64 -5.26 -4.72
CA ASN A 57 12.64 -6.33 -5.72
C ASN A 57 13.61 -7.47 -5.36
N GLN A 58 14.82 -7.15 -4.88
CA GLN A 58 15.77 -8.17 -4.40
C GLN A 58 15.20 -8.99 -3.23
N LEU A 59 14.54 -8.33 -2.27
CA LEU A 59 13.84 -9.02 -1.18
C LEU A 59 12.70 -9.90 -1.68
N SER A 60 11.98 -9.48 -2.71
CA SER A 60 10.96 -10.30 -3.36
C SER A 60 11.56 -11.59 -3.94
N GLN A 61 12.64 -11.48 -4.70
CA GLN A 61 13.35 -12.65 -5.26
C GLN A 61 13.88 -13.56 -4.16
N PHE A 62 14.48 -13.00 -3.11
CA PHE A 62 14.96 -13.75 -1.96
C PHE A 62 13.81 -14.45 -1.20
N ASN A 63 12.66 -13.80 -1.05
CA ASN A 63 11.51 -14.42 -0.40
C ASN A 63 10.97 -15.62 -1.20
N LEU A 64 10.99 -15.53 -2.53
CA LEU A 64 10.62 -16.63 -3.41
C LEU A 64 11.61 -17.80 -3.35
N THR A 65 12.92 -17.54 -3.21
CA THR A 65 13.92 -18.61 -3.07
C THR A 65 13.85 -19.32 -1.71
N LEU A 66 13.43 -18.63 -0.65
CA LEU A 66 13.25 -19.21 0.69
C LEU A 66 12.01 -20.09 0.81
N LEU A 67 10.98 -19.87 -0.01
CA LEU A 67 9.71 -20.59 0.05
C LEU A 67 9.45 -21.44 -1.22
N PRO A 68 10.31 -22.42 -1.56
CA PRO A 68 10.14 -23.25 -2.76
C PRO A 68 9.00 -24.30 -2.64
N LEU A 69 8.22 -24.30 -1.56
CA LEU A 69 7.53 -25.50 -1.05
C LEU A 69 6.00 -25.44 -0.97
N MET A 70 5.37 -24.40 -1.51
CA MET A 70 3.94 -24.49 -1.80
C MET A 70 3.83 -24.63 -3.31
N PRO A 71 3.20 -25.70 -3.84
CA PRO A 71 2.68 -25.64 -5.19
C PRO A 71 1.95 -24.32 -5.27
N SER A 72 2.20 -23.51 -6.29
CA SER A 72 1.15 -22.61 -6.73
C SER A 72 -0.07 -23.52 -6.85
N THR A 73 -1.00 -23.42 -5.89
CA THR A 73 -2.39 -23.75 -6.20
C THR A 73 -2.62 -23.16 -7.58
N PRO A 74 -3.32 -23.83 -8.52
CA PRO A 74 -3.66 -23.17 -9.77
C PRO A 74 -4.49 -21.94 -9.39
N VAL A 75 -3.78 -20.85 -9.13
CA VAL A 75 -4.29 -19.53 -8.86
C VAL A 75 -4.81 -19.26 -10.24
N THR A 76 -6.12 -19.37 -10.38
CA THR A 76 -6.84 -18.67 -11.42
C THR A 76 -6.11 -17.35 -11.56
N LEU A 77 -5.41 -17.16 -12.69
CA LEU A 77 -4.58 -15.99 -12.95
C LEU A 77 -5.30 -14.80 -12.37
N SER A 78 -4.61 -13.98 -11.57
CA SER A 78 -5.25 -12.82 -10.97
C SER A 78 -5.98 -12.05 -12.07
N SER A 79 -7.12 -11.45 -11.74
CA SER A 79 -7.96 -10.76 -12.73
C SER A 79 -7.18 -9.72 -13.55
N VAL A 80 -6.08 -9.21 -12.98
CA VAL A 80 -5.06 -8.38 -13.60
C VAL A 80 -4.23 -9.17 -14.63
N GLU A 81 -3.59 -10.27 -14.26
CA GLU A 81 -2.81 -11.13 -15.16
C GLU A 81 -3.65 -11.63 -16.35
N GLN A 82 -4.91 -12.00 -16.14
CA GLN A 82 -5.82 -12.39 -17.23
C GLN A 82 -6.04 -11.26 -18.23
N SER A 83 -6.19 -10.02 -17.76
CA SER A 83 -6.39 -8.87 -18.63
C SER A 83 -5.14 -8.51 -19.43
N ILE A 84 -3.96 -8.69 -18.83
CA ILE A 84 -2.67 -8.45 -19.49
C ILE A 84 -2.45 -9.50 -20.58
N LEU A 85 -2.73 -10.78 -20.30
CA LEU A 85 -2.67 -11.85 -21.30
C LEU A 85 -3.67 -11.64 -22.45
N ALA A 86 -4.87 -11.15 -22.14
CA ALA A 86 -5.89 -10.82 -23.14
C ALA A 86 -5.56 -9.55 -23.94
N ARG A 87 -4.56 -8.75 -23.52
CA ARG A 87 -4.16 -7.47 -24.13
C ARG A 87 -5.33 -6.49 -24.36
N ASP A 88 -6.31 -6.49 -23.46
CA ASP A 88 -7.44 -5.55 -23.50
C ASP A 88 -7.01 -4.20 -22.90
N PRO A 89 -6.84 -3.14 -23.71
CA PRO A 89 -6.33 -1.85 -23.24
C PRO A 89 -7.27 -1.18 -22.24
N VAL A 90 -8.59 -1.40 -22.35
CA VAL A 90 -9.57 -0.82 -21.43
C VAL A 90 -9.48 -1.52 -20.09
N ALA A 91 -9.44 -2.85 -20.08
CA ALA A 91 -9.29 -3.62 -18.84
C ALA A 91 -7.97 -3.30 -18.13
N MET A 92 -6.86 -3.21 -18.87
CA MET A 92 -5.55 -2.86 -18.32
C MET A 92 -5.55 -1.46 -17.72
N ALA A 93 -6.13 -0.45 -18.39
CA ALA A 93 -6.23 0.91 -17.85
C ALA A 93 -7.06 0.96 -16.56
N LEU A 94 -8.18 0.24 -16.51
CA LEU A 94 -9.02 0.17 -15.31
C LEU A 94 -8.26 -0.49 -14.15
N TYR A 95 -7.54 -1.59 -14.38
CA TYR A 95 -6.74 -2.22 -13.33
C TYR A 95 -5.55 -1.36 -12.90
N ALA A 96 -4.92 -0.63 -13.82
CA ALA A 96 -3.85 0.31 -13.47
C ALA A 96 -4.35 1.37 -12.48
N ILE A 97 -5.57 1.91 -12.69
CA ILE A 97 -6.21 2.87 -11.78
C ILE A 97 -6.49 2.22 -10.42
N VAL A 98 -7.08 1.02 -10.41
CA VAL A 98 -7.39 0.31 -9.16
C VAL A 98 -6.12 0.07 -8.34
N VAL A 99 -5.14 -0.61 -8.95
CA VAL A 99 -3.93 -1.08 -8.25
C VAL A 99 -3.00 0.07 -7.91
N SER A 100 -2.90 1.10 -8.75
CA SER A 100 -1.93 2.18 -8.56
C SER A 100 -2.51 3.42 -7.87
N ILE A 101 -3.83 3.57 -7.78
CA ILE A 101 -4.45 4.76 -7.19
C ILE A 101 -5.43 4.37 -6.08
N CYS A 102 -6.49 3.62 -6.40
CA CYS A 102 -7.54 3.32 -5.43
C CYS A 102 -7.00 2.55 -4.22
N ALA A 103 -6.26 1.46 -4.46
CA ALA A 103 -5.69 0.63 -3.41
C ALA A 103 -4.72 1.41 -2.50
N PRO A 104 -3.66 2.08 -3.03
CA PRO A 104 -2.76 2.90 -2.21
C PRO A 104 -3.46 3.96 -1.37
N VAL A 105 -4.49 4.63 -1.90
CA VAL A 105 -5.19 5.68 -1.16
C VAL A 105 -5.87 5.11 0.09
N TRP A 106 -6.64 4.04 -0.03
CA TRP A 106 -7.35 3.51 1.14
C TRP A 106 -6.40 2.82 2.11
N GLU A 107 -5.41 2.08 1.60
CA GLU A 107 -4.43 1.38 2.44
C GLU A 107 -3.62 2.37 3.28
N GLU A 108 -3.15 3.47 2.70
CA GLU A 108 -2.40 4.48 3.44
C GLU A 108 -3.26 5.20 4.48
N ILE A 109 -4.54 5.44 4.22
CA ILE A 109 -5.48 6.00 5.22
C ILE A 109 -5.57 5.07 6.43
N VAL A 110 -5.72 3.76 6.21
CA VAL A 110 -5.87 2.78 7.29
C VAL A 110 -4.55 2.55 8.03
N PHE A 111 -3.47 2.25 7.31
CA PHE A 111 -2.22 1.85 7.94
C PHE A 111 -1.40 3.03 8.45
N ARG A 112 -1.33 4.13 7.69
CA ARG A 112 -0.49 5.31 8.03
C ARG A 112 -1.32 6.41 8.68
N GLY A 113 -2.55 6.62 8.23
CA GLY A 113 -3.44 7.60 8.83
C GLY A 113 -4.00 7.15 10.18
N PHE A 114 -4.37 5.88 10.33
CA PHE A 114 -5.02 5.38 11.55
C PHE A 114 -4.10 4.50 12.41
N LEU A 115 -3.65 3.35 11.90
CA LEU A 115 -3.00 2.32 12.71
C LEU A 115 -1.66 2.80 13.28
N LEU A 116 -0.76 3.32 12.45
CA LEU A 116 0.56 3.75 12.88
C LEU A 116 0.51 4.86 13.95
N PRO A 117 -0.25 5.98 13.78
CA PRO A 117 -0.42 6.98 14.83
C PRO A 117 -1.01 6.40 16.11
N SER A 118 -1.99 5.50 16.00
CA SER A 118 -2.60 4.84 17.16
C SER A 118 -1.59 3.99 17.94
N LEU A 119 -0.71 3.27 17.25
CA LEU A 119 0.37 2.49 17.86
C LEU A 119 1.40 3.39 18.55
N THR A 120 1.74 4.56 17.97
CA THR A 120 2.71 5.49 18.59
C THR A 120 2.29 6.03 19.95
N ARG A 121 1.01 5.87 20.34
CA ARG A 121 0.54 6.19 21.69
C ARG A 121 1.03 5.19 22.75
N TYR A 122 1.37 3.96 22.34
CA TYR A 122 1.70 2.86 23.24
C TYR A 122 3.13 2.33 23.08
N MET A 123 3.82 2.67 21.99
CA MET A 123 5.17 2.20 21.71
C MET A 123 6.01 3.24 20.96
N PRO A 124 7.36 3.13 20.98
CA PRO A 124 8.23 4.01 20.20
C PRO A 124 7.93 3.98 18.70
N VAL A 125 8.22 5.09 18.01
CA VAL A 125 7.90 5.27 16.58
C VAL A 125 8.47 4.14 15.71
N TRP A 126 9.71 3.70 15.97
CA TRP A 126 10.32 2.62 15.19
C TRP A 126 9.57 1.29 15.35
N SER A 127 9.10 0.98 16.57
CA SER A 127 8.32 -0.22 16.84
C SER A 127 6.93 -0.14 16.20
N ALA A 128 6.30 1.04 16.25
CA ALA A 128 5.01 1.29 15.59
C ALA A 128 5.11 1.13 14.07
N ILE A 129 6.20 1.61 13.45
CA ILE A 129 6.49 1.41 12.02
C ILE A 129 6.60 -0.09 11.72
N LEU A 130 7.39 -0.84 12.49
CA LEU A 130 7.54 -2.28 12.25
C LEU A 130 6.21 -3.03 12.39
N VAL A 131 5.48 -2.81 13.48
CA VAL A 131 4.20 -3.51 13.74
C VAL A 131 3.15 -3.17 12.70
N SER A 132 2.99 -1.90 12.32
CA SER A 132 2.05 -1.51 11.25
C SER A 132 2.44 -2.08 9.89
N SER A 133 3.75 -2.20 9.61
CA SER A 133 4.25 -2.79 8.36
C SER A 133 4.02 -4.30 8.28
N VAL A 134 4.15 -5.00 9.42
CA VAL A 134 3.79 -6.41 9.53
C VAL A 134 2.28 -6.60 9.35
N ALA A 135 1.45 -5.78 10.00
CA ALA A 135 0.00 -5.82 9.82
C ALA A 135 -0.40 -5.56 8.35
N PHE A 136 0.25 -4.60 7.70
CA PHE A 136 0.07 -4.32 6.26
C PHE A 136 0.38 -5.54 5.38
N ALA A 137 1.52 -6.20 5.60
CA ALA A 137 1.88 -7.39 4.84
C ALA A 137 0.95 -8.58 5.11
N LEU A 138 0.50 -8.78 6.35
CA LEU A 138 -0.45 -9.83 6.71
C LEU A 138 -1.82 -9.65 6.06
N ALA A 139 -2.28 -8.41 5.91
CA ALA A 139 -3.54 -8.08 5.24
C ALA A 139 -3.58 -8.49 3.76
N HIS A 140 -2.43 -8.75 3.14
CA HIS A 140 -2.34 -9.24 1.76
C HIS A 140 -2.51 -10.76 1.63
N PHE A 141 -2.55 -11.50 2.74
CA PHE A 141 -2.73 -12.96 2.79
C PHE A 141 -1.85 -13.75 1.82
N ASN A 142 -0.63 -13.25 1.55
CA ASN A 142 0.29 -13.86 0.61
C ASN A 142 1.70 -13.93 1.22
N VAL A 143 2.08 -15.13 1.67
CA VAL A 143 3.37 -15.38 2.31
C VAL A 143 4.55 -15.15 1.33
N GLN A 144 4.36 -15.41 0.03
CA GLN A 144 5.36 -15.16 -1.01
C GLN A 144 5.65 -13.67 -1.23
N ARG A 145 4.77 -12.77 -0.77
CA ARG A 145 4.97 -11.32 -0.81
C ARG A 145 5.24 -10.70 0.55
N MET A 146 5.29 -11.50 1.62
CA MET A 146 5.37 -10.98 2.99
C MET A 146 6.61 -10.13 3.23
N LEU A 147 7.80 -10.65 2.97
CA LEU A 147 9.06 -9.94 3.21
C LEU A 147 9.18 -8.61 2.45
N PRO A 148 8.96 -8.55 1.11
CA PRO A 148 9.01 -7.28 0.41
C PRO A 148 7.92 -6.30 0.87
N LEU A 149 6.71 -6.77 1.23
CA LEU A 149 5.64 -5.91 1.73
C LEU A 149 5.93 -5.34 3.12
N ILE A 150 6.54 -6.11 4.03
CA ILE A 150 7.00 -5.60 5.33
C ILE A 150 8.01 -4.48 5.09
N PHE A 151 9.00 -4.71 4.23
CA PHE A 151 10.04 -3.72 3.96
C PHE A 151 9.48 -2.45 3.30
N LEU A 152 8.68 -2.59 2.24
CA LEU A 152 7.99 -1.46 1.62
C LEU A 152 7.13 -0.72 2.64
N GLY A 153 6.44 -1.47 3.50
CA GLY A 153 5.63 -0.94 4.56
C GLY A 153 6.42 -0.07 5.54
N MET A 154 7.66 -0.49 5.87
CA MET A 154 8.56 0.27 6.74
C MET A 154 9.04 1.55 6.05
N VAL A 155 9.38 1.50 4.77
CA VAL A 155 9.79 2.69 3.99
C VAL A 155 8.65 3.72 4.00
N MET A 156 7.43 3.30 3.68
CA MET A 156 6.25 4.19 3.69
C MET A 156 5.96 4.72 5.11
N GLY A 157 6.12 3.87 6.13
CA GLY A 157 5.99 4.27 7.53
C GLY A 157 7.01 5.33 7.96
N VAL A 158 8.27 5.23 7.52
CA VAL A 158 9.31 6.24 7.77
C VAL A 158 8.99 7.55 7.05
N VAL A 159 8.60 7.49 5.77
CA VAL A 159 8.21 8.67 4.98
C VAL A 159 7.03 9.40 5.63
N PHE A 160 6.01 8.65 6.07
CA PHE A 160 4.87 9.22 6.79
C PHE A 160 5.30 9.81 8.15
N ALA A 161 6.08 9.07 8.96
CA ALA A 161 6.49 9.52 10.28
C ALA A 161 7.30 10.83 10.25
N ARG A 162 8.11 11.04 9.20
CA ARG A 162 8.89 12.26 8.98
C ARG A 162 8.06 13.43 8.46
N SER A 163 7.15 13.16 7.52
CA SER A 163 6.39 14.20 6.83
C SER A 163 5.09 14.61 7.55
N ARG A 164 4.53 13.72 8.39
CA ARG A 164 3.20 13.84 9.01
C ARG A 164 2.14 14.26 7.98
N ASN A 165 2.21 13.67 6.80
CA ASN A 165 1.39 13.95 5.63
C ASN A 165 1.15 12.62 4.93
N LEU A 166 -0.07 12.35 4.48
CA LEU A 166 -0.41 11.08 3.81
C LEU A 166 -0.04 11.07 2.33
N LEU A 167 -0.06 12.23 1.67
CA LEU A 167 0.27 12.33 0.23
C LEU A 167 1.64 11.74 -0.15
N PRO A 168 2.73 11.91 0.60
CA PRO A 168 4.03 11.35 0.26
C PRO A 168 4.04 9.82 0.30
N SER A 169 3.42 9.21 1.31
CA SER A 169 3.38 7.75 1.41
C SER A 169 2.41 7.15 0.38
N MET A 170 1.26 7.79 0.13
CA MET A 170 0.35 7.46 -0.98
C MET A 170 1.06 7.52 -2.33
N LEU A 171 1.77 8.61 -2.62
CA LEU A 171 2.50 8.75 -3.88
C LEU A 171 3.58 7.68 -4.03
N LEU A 172 4.37 7.44 -2.98
CA LEU A 172 5.41 6.42 -3.01
C LEU A 172 4.82 5.02 -3.27
N HIS A 173 3.70 4.70 -2.61
CA HIS A 173 2.99 3.46 -2.80
C HIS A 173 2.43 3.33 -4.22
N SER A 174 1.76 4.37 -4.73
CA SER A 174 1.28 4.44 -6.11
C SER A 174 2.40 4.25 -7.13
N LEU A 175 3.58 4.84 -6.89
CA LEU A 175 4.74 4.69 -7.77
C LEU A 175 5.28 3.26 -7.74
N TRP A 176 5.32 2.61 -6.58
CA TRP A 176 5.72 1.20 -6.48
C TRP A 176 4.74 0.30 -7.23
N ASN A 177 3.44 0.45 -7.00
CA ASN A 177 2.42 -0.36 -7.65
C ASN A 177 2.40 -0.13 -9.17
N GLY A 178 2.55 1.12 -9.62
CA GLY A 178 2.69 1.44 -11.02
C GLY A 178 3.94 0.83 -11.66
N PHE A 179 5.07 0.84 -10.95
CA PHE A 179 6.31 0.19 -11.39
C PHE A 179 6.12 -1.32 -11.57
N VAL A 180 5.53 -2.01 -10.58
CA VAL A 180 5.24 -3.45 -10.65
C VAL A 180 4.23 -3.75 -11.77
N PHE A 181 3.20 -2.93 -11.93
CA PHE A 181 2.22 -3.09 -13.01
C PHE A 181 2.85 -2.95 -14.40
N LEU A 182 3.74 -1.96 -14.58
CA LEU A 182 4.51 -1.79 -15.83
C LEU A 182 5.44 -2.97 -16.11
N ASP A 183 6.08 -3.51 -15.07
CA ASP A 183 6.95 -4.69 -15.21
C ASP A 183 6.16 -5.93 -15.64
N LEU A 184 4.95 -6.10 -15.11
CA LEU A 184 4.04 -7.20 -15.47
C LEU A 184 3.52 -7.11 -16.93
N MET A 185 3.54 -5.93 -17.54
CA MET A 185 3.10 -5.72 -18.93
C MET A 185 4.18 -6.01 -19.98
N ARG A 186 5.43 -6.23 -19.57
CA ARG A 186 6.54 -6.57 -20.47
C ARG A 186 6.52 -8.05 -20.84
#